data_AF-A0A6A2XSK6-F1
#
_entry.id   AF-A0A6A2XSK6-F1
#
_cell.length_a   1.000
_cell.length_b   1.000
_cell.length_c   1.000
_cell.angle_alpha   90.00
_cell.angle_beta   90.00
_cell.angle_gamma   90.00
#
_symmetry.space_group_name_H-M   'P 1'
#
loop_
_entity.id
_entity.type
_entity.pdbx_description
1 polymer ?
#
loop_
_entity_poly.entity_id
_entity_poly.type
_entity_poly.pdbx_seq_one_letter_code
_entity_poly.pdbx_strand_id
1 'polypeptide(L)' 'MMMTGMHTVVDIFCVGCGSIVGWKYESAHEKTQKYKEGKFILERFKVLGPDGSNYW' A
#
# COMPACT_ATOMS: atom_id res chain seq x y z
N MET A 1 6.07 -9.04 -14.91
CA MET A 1 6.10 -7.79 -15.71
C MET A 1 5.44 -6.70 -14.88
N MET A 2 6.17 -5.64 -14.50
CA MET A 2 5.59 -4.48 -13.79
C MET A 2 4.82 -3.65 -14.81
N MET A 3 3.52 -3.89 -14.93
CA MET A 3 2.67 -3.06 -15.78
C MET A 3 2.36 -1.76 -15.02
N THR A 4 3.02 -0.67 -15.41
CA THR A 4 2.72 0.67 -14.93
C THR A 4 1.50 1.19 -15.67
N GLY A 5 0.58 1.79 -14.91
CA GLY A 5 -0.66 2.40 -15.41
C GLY A 5 -1.11 3.48 -14.42
N MET A 6 -2.07 4.31 -14.79
CA MET A 6 -2.59 5.36 -13.90
C MET A 6 -3.58 4.76 -12.88
N HIS A 7 -3.33 5.03 -11.61
CA HIS A 7 -4.15 4.54 -10.50
C HIS A 7 -4.45 5.68 -9.52
N THR A 8 -5.67 5.70 -9.00
CA THR A 8 -6.00 6.45 -7.78
C THR A 8 -5.72 5.54 -6.59
N VAL A 9 -4.98 6.06 -5.61
CA VAL A 9 -4.63 5.35 -4.38
C VAL A 9 -5.07 6.15 -3.17
N VAL A 10 -5.32 5.44 -2.07
CA VAL A 10 -5.60 6.03 -0.77
C VAL A 10 -4.55 5.58 0.24
N ASP A 11 -4.11 6.51 1.08
CA ASP A 11 -3.11 6.23 2.11
C ASP A 11 -3.67 5.31 3.19
N ILE A 12 -2.79 4.46 3.72
CA ILE A 12 -3.05 3.62 4.89
C ILE A 12 -2.20 4.16 6.01
N PHE A 13 -2.82 4.52 7.13
CA PHE A 13 -2.13 4.96 8.33
C PHE A 13 -2.30 3.97 9.47
N CYS A 14 -1.31 3.90 10.34
CA CYS A 14 -1.38 3.13 11.58
C CYS A 14 -2.27 3.86 12.60
N VAL A 15 -3.29 3.19 13.14
CA VAL A 15 -4.19 3.78 14.15
C VAL A 15 -3.46 4.11 15.46
N GLY A 16 -2.39 3.38 15.78
CA GLY A 16 -1.62 3.59 17.02
C GLY A 16 -0.74 4.85 16.99
N CYS A 17 -0.06 5.12 15.87
CA CYS A 17 0.94 6.20 15.78
C CYS A 17 0.65 7.26 14.71
N GLY A 18 -0.41 7.08 13.90
CA GLY A 18 -0.80 8.01 12.83
C GLY A 18 0.13 8.02 11.61
N SER A 19 1.22 7.25 11.62
CA SER A 19 2.16 7.21 10.49
C SER A 19 1.55 6.53 9.28
N ILE A 20 1.82 7.06 8.08
CA ILE A 20 1.51 6.38 6.82
C ILE A 20 2.43 5.16 6.69
N VAL A 21 1.83 4.00 6.45
CA VAL A 21 2.50 2.69 6.36
C VAL A 21 2.36 2.03 4.99
N GLY A 22 1.61 2.65 4.09
CA GLY A 22 1.36 2.12 2.76
C GLY A 22 0.14 2.76 2.12
N TRP A 23 -0.40 2.09 1.11
CA TRP A 23 -1.52 2.60 0.31
C TRP A 23 -2.32 1.44 -0.31
N LYS A 24 -3.57 1.75 -0.67
CA LYS A 24 -4.50 0.83 -1.33
C LYS A 24 -4.85 1.38 -2.71
N TYR A 25 -4.96 0.50 -3.70
CA TYR A 25 -5.54 0.88 -4.99
C TYR A 25 -7.04 1.13 -4.82
N GLU A 26 -7.47 2.38 -4.98
CA GLU A 26 -8.88 2.75 -4.99
C GLU A 26 -9.48 2.54 -6.37
N SER A 27 -8.82 3.06 -7.42
CA SER A 27 -9.24 2.83 -8.80
C SER A 27 -8.07 2.68 -9.76
N ALA A 28 -8.24 1.86 -10.79
CA ALA A 28 -7.34 1.76 -11.93
C ALA A 28 -8.04 2.31 -13.18
N HIS A 29 -7.33 3.13 -13.97
CA HIS A 29 -7.88 3.69 -15.19
C HIS A 29 -8.08 2.62 -16.28
N GLU A 30 -7.13 1.70 -16.39
CA GLU A 30 -7.13 0.65 -17.40
C GLU A 30 -7.86 -0.61 -16.91
N LYS A 31 -8.74 -1.17 -17.76
CA LYS A 31 -9.49 -2.40 -17.44
C LYS A 31 -8.57 -3.57 -17.11
N THR A 32 -7.43 -3.67 -17.78
CA THR A 32 -6.43 -4.72 -17.56
C THR A 32 -5.75 -4.63 -16.19
N GLN A 33 -5.85 -3.49 -15.50
CA GLN A 33 -5.28 -3.26 -14.18
C GLN A 33 -6.33 -3.31 -13.04
N LYS A 34 -7.62 -3.50 -13.35
CA LYS A 34 -8.71 -3.54 -12.34
C LYS A 34 -8.51 -4.61 -11.27
N TYR A 35 -7.76 -5.67 -11.55
CA TYR A 35 -7.43 -6.70 -10.55
C TYR A 35 -6.62 -6.16 -9.35
N LYS A 36 -5.98 -4.99 -9.49
CA LYS A 36 -5.26 -4.31 -8.40
C LYS A 36 -6.18 -3.55 -7.47
N GLU A 37 -7.36 -3.12 -7.92
CA GLU A 37 -8.32 -2.40 -7.07
C GLU A 37 -8.65 -3.22 -5.83
N GLY A 38 -8.67 -2.58 -4.67
CA GLY A 38 -8.87 -3.28 -3.41
C GLY A 38 -7.60 -3.90 -2.82
N LYS A 39 -6.51 -4.05 -3.58
CA LYS A 39 -5.24 -4.58 -3.06
C LYS A 39 -4.46 -3.50 -2.31
N PHE A 40 -3.65 -3.96 -1.36
CA PHE A 40 -2.88 -3.13 -0.45
C PHE A 40 -1.39 -3.34 -0.68
N ILE A 41 -0.63 -2.25 -0.61
CA ILE A 41 0.83 -2.27 -0.59
C ILE A 41 1.24 -1.64 0.73
N LEU A 42 1.99 -2.39 1.53
CA LEU A 42 2.52 -1.94 2.81
C LEU A 42 4.05 -1.87 2.74
N GLU A 43 4.61 -0.83 3.35
CA GLU A 43 6.04 -0.66 3.49
C GLU A 43 6.52 -1.50 4.69
N ARG A 44 7.20 -2.61 4.41
CA ARG A 44 7.68 -3.55 5.45
C ARG A 44 8.44 -2.85 6.57
N PHE A 45 9.32 -1.91 6.23
CA PHE A 45 10.12 -1.17 7.21
C PHE A 45 9.25 -0.32 8.15
N LYS A 46 8.15 0.26 7.64
CA LYS A 46 7.21 1.05 8.44
C LYS A 46 6.36 0.20 9.38
N VAL A 47 6.18 -1.08 9.05
CA VAL A 47 5.36 -2.02 9.82
C VAL A 47 6.19 -2.89 10.78
N LEU A 48 7.38 -3.33 10.38
CA LEU A 48 8.18 -4.36 11.08
C LEU A 48 9.64 -3.93 11.34
N GLY A 49 10.02 -2.68 11.08
CA GLY A 49 11.39 -2.21 11.33
C GLY A 49 12.49 -2.83 10.46
N PRO A 50 13.75 -2.38 10.65
CA PRO A 50 14.91 -2.75 9.82
C PRO A 50 15.21 -4.25 9.76
N ASP A 51 14.93 -4.97 10.84
CA ASP A 51 15.28 -6.37 11.07
C ASP A 51 14.06 -7.31 11.09
N GLY A 52 12.86 -6.78 10.82
CA GLY A 52 11.62 -7.53 11.02
C GLY A 52 11.18 -7.59 12.49
N SER A 53 11.82 -6.84 13.39
CA SER A 53 11.32 -6.64 14.73
C SER A 53 10.10 -5.72 14.73
N ASN A 54 9.01 -6.33 15.11
CA ASN A 54 7.80 -5.73 15.59
C ASN A 54 8.12 -4.54 16.53
N TYR A 55 7.81 -3.29 16.13
CA TYR A 55 7.91 -2.10 16.99
C TYR A 55 6.77 -2.14 18.03
N TRP A 56 6.99 -2.82 19.16
CA TRP A 56 6.10 -2.81 20.34
C TRP A 56 6.89 -2.25 21.51
#